data_AF-A0AAU1KHW4-F1
#
_entry.id   AF-A0AAU1KHW4-F1
#
_cell.length_a   1.000
_cell.length_b   1.000
_cell.length_c   1.000
_cell.angle_alpha   90.00
_cell.angle_beta   90.00
_cell.angle_gamma   90.00
#
_symmetry.space_group_name_H-M   'P 1'
#
loop_
_entity.id
_entity.type
_entity.pdbx_description
1 polymer ?
#
loop_
_entity_poly.entity_id
_entity_poly.type
_entity_poly.pdbx_seq_one_letter_code
_entity_poly.pdbx_strand_id
1 'polypeptide(L)'
;MMPSIRNAESMGLDRIKMLVAEVLKTVREVNEWRNDYDPGSQEWYTLCNLAETAESLALSLPVEMLPDSEWRHVSPSEYAACDEILAILDEVSAK
;
A
#
# COMPACT_ATOMS: atom_id res chain seq x y z
N MET A 1 -31.03 -6.74 -13.65
CA MET A 1 -30.03 -7.44 -12.82
C MET A 1 -29.06 -8.11 -13.78
N MET A 2 -27.92 -7.48 -14.06
CA MET A 2 -26.91 -8.09 -14.94
C MET A 2 -26.08 -9.10 -14.13
N PRO A 3 -25.81 -10.30 -14.66
CA PRO A 3 -24.90 -11.24 -14.03
C PRO A 3 -23.48 -10.67 -14.11
N SER A 4 -22.85 -10.48 -12.94
CA SER A 4 -21.44 -10.12 -12.85
C SER A 4 -20.61 -11.34 -13.23
N ILE A 5 -20.13 -11.38 -14.48
CA ILE A 5 -19.17 -12.37 -14.93
C ILE A 5 -17.82 -11.91 -14.38
N ARG A 6 -17.32 -12.57 -13.33
CA ARG A 6 -15.96 -12.35 -12.83
C ARG A 6 -14.98 -12.98 -13.82
N ASN A 7 -14.33 -12.15 -14.62
CA ASN A 7 -13.32 -12.60 -15.58
C ASN A 7 -12.10 -13.19 -14.84
N ALA A 8 -11.33 -14.07 -15.49
CA ALA A 8 -10.13 -14.68 -14.88
C ALA A 8 -9.10 -13.65 -14.36
N GLU A 9 -9.02 -12.49 -15.02
CA GLU A 9 -8.20 -11.35 -14.59
C GLU A 9 -8.69 -10.74 -13.27
N SER A 10 -10.01 -10.67 -13.04
CA SER A 10 -10.61 -10.20 -11.78
C SER A 10 -10.33 -11.17 -10.63
N MET A 11 -10.33 -12.49 -10.89
CA MET A 11 -9.96 -13.48 -9.87
C MET A 11 -8.48 -13.40 -9.47
N GLY A 12 -7.60 -13.07 -10.42
CA GLY A 12 -6.18 -12.81 -10.15
C GLY A 12 -5.98 -11.57 -9.29
N LEU A 13 -6.68 -10.48 -9.62
CA LEU A 13 -6.61 -9.23 -8.89
C LEU A 13 -7.14 -9.35 -7.45
N ASP A 14 -8.32 -9.97 -7.28
CA ASP A 14 -8.90 -10.22 -5.95
C ASP A 14 -7.94 -11.04 -5.07
N ARG A 15 -7.29 -12.05 -5.66
CA ARG A 15 -6.28 -12.84 -4.94
C ARG A 15 -5.06 -12.01 -4.54
N ILE A 16 -4.58 -11.13 -5.41
CA ILE A 16 -3.46 -10.22 -5.08
C ILE A 16 -3.86 -9.32 -3.90
N LYS A 17 -5.03 -8.70 -3.95
CA LYS A 17 -5.53 -7.86 -2.84
C LYS A 17 -5.59 -8.61 -1.51
N MET A 18 -6.07 -9.86 -1.52
CA MET A 18 -6.08 -10.68 -0.31
C MET A 18 -4.67 -10.95 0.22
N LEU A 19 -3.73 -11.33 -0.65
CA LEU A 19 -2.34 -11.61 -0.24
C LEU A 19 -1.65 -10.37 0.31
N VAL A 20 -1.87 -9.20 -0.31
CA VAL A 20 -1.36 -7.92 0.20
C VAL A 20 -1.95 -7.62 1.58
N ALA A 21 -3.24 -7.83 1.77
CA ALA A 21 -3.89 -7.65 3.09
C ALA A 21 -3.28 -8.56 4.16
N GLU A 22 -3.02 -9.84 3.82
CA GLU A 22 -2.38 -10.80 4.72
C GLU A 22 -0.95 -10.35 5.10
N VAL A 23 -0.15 -9.93 4.12
CA VAL A 23 1.20 -9.41 4.37
C VAL A 23 1.17 -8.20 5.30
N LEU A 24 0.35 -7.18 4.98
CA LEU A 24 0.27 -5.96 5.79
C LEU A 24 -0.26 -6.23 7.20
N LYS A 25 -1.17 -7.20 7.35
CA LYS A 25 -1.60 -7.65 8.68
C LYS A 25 -0.45 -8.21 9.49
N THR A 26 0.35 -9.12 8.93
CA THR A 26 1.52 -9.69 9.61
C THR A 26 2.55 -8.62 9.97
N VAL A 27 2.78 -7.64 9.09
CA VAL A 27 3.68 -6.51 9.38
C VAL A 27 3.17 -5.72 10.59
N ARG A 28 1.87 -5.41 10.65
CA ARG A 28 1.26 -4.70 11.79
C ARG A 28 1.44 -5.46 13.10
N GLU A 29 1.23 -6.78 13.09
CA GLU A 29 1.47 -7.64 14.26
C GLU A 29 2.93 -7.56 14.73
N VAL A 30 3.90 -7.62 13.82
CA VAL A 30 5.33 -7.49 14.16
C VAL A 30 5.65 -6.09 14.70
N ASN A 31 5.05 -5.04 14.13
CA ASN A 31 5.23 -3.66 14.60
C ASN A 31 4.63 -3.44 15.99
N GLU A 32 3.46 -4.04 16.28
CA GLU A 32 2.89 -4.04 17.63
C GLU A 32 3.83 -4.73 18.62
N TRP A 33 4.34 -5.92 18.28
CA TRP A 33 5.30 -6.63 19.13
C TRP A 33 6.56 -5.84 19.38
N ARG A 34 7.07 -5.10 18.38
CA ARG A 34 8.23 -4.23 18.53
C ARG A 34 8.02 -3.11 19.54
N ASN A 35 6.80 -2.59 19.63
CA ASN A 35 6.47 -1.55 20.60
C ASN A 35 6.34 -2.13 22.02
N ASP A 36 5.90 -3.38 22.14
CA ASP A 36 5.66 -4.05 23.42
C ASP A 36 6.93 -4.71 24.00
N TYR A 37 7.81 -5.24 23.15
CA TYR A 37 8.98 -6.00 23.56
C TYR A 37 10.07 -6.07 22.48
N ASP A 38 11.28 -5.61 22.82
CA ASP A 38 12.48 -5.75 21.98
C ASP A 38 13.52 -6.63 22.70
N PRO A 39 13.66 -7.92 22.34
CA PRO A 39 14.65 -8.81 22.94
C PRO A 39 16.10 -8.52 22.50
N GLY A 40 16.32 -7.65 21.51
CA GLY A 40 17.66 -7.29 21.01
C GLY A 40 18.45 -8.44 20.37
N SER A 41 17.78 -9.53 19.99
CA SER A 41 18.42 -10.69 19.35
C SER A 41 18.60 -10.48 17.84
N GLN A 42 19.51 -11.24 17.23
CA GLN A 42 19.74 -11.16 15.78
C GLN A 42 18.52 -11.66 14.98
N GLU A 43 17.85 -12.69 15.48
CA GLU A 43 16.62 -13.23 14.90
C GLU A 43 15.50 -12.19 14.94
N TRP A 44 15.42 -11.43 16.04
CA TRP A 44 14.47 -10.35 16.19
C TRP A 44 14.71 -9.22 15.18
N TYR A 45 15.95 -8.74 15.06
CA TYR A 45 16.29 -7.74 14.03
C TYR A 45 16.01 -8.23 12.62
N THR A 46 16.26 -9.52 12.35
CA THR A 46 15.93 -10.13 11.05
C THR A 46 14.43 -10.10 10.79
N LEU A 47 13.61 -10.46 11.78
CA LEU A 47 12.14 -10.40 11.67
C LEU A 47 11.65 -8.96 11.40
N CYS A 48 12.13 -7.97 12.14
CA CYS A 48 11.76 -6.57 11.92
C CYS A 48 12.14 -6.08 10.52
N ASN A 49 13.36 -6.36 10.07
CA ASN A 49 13.83 -5.97 8.74
C ASN A 49 13.03 -6.63 7.61
N LEU A 50 12.65 -7.91 7.79
CA LEU A 50 11.80 -8.61 6.84
C LEU A 50 10.39 -8.01 6.80
N ALA A 51 9.82 -7.66 7.95
CA ALA A 51 8.51 -7.00 8.00
C ALA A 51 8.54 -5.64 7.28
N GLU A 52 9.55 -4.81 7.54
CA GLU A 52 9.72 -3.50 6.90
C GLU A 52 9.91 -3.61 5.37
N THR A 53 10.69 -4.61 4.94
CA THR A 53 10.89 -4.89 3.51
C THR A 53 9.60 -5.38 2.86
N ALA A 54 8.85 -6.27 3.52
CA ALA A 54 7.59 -6.79 3.01
C ALA A 54 6.52 -5.70 2.90
N GLU A 55 6.44 -4.80 3.88
CA GLU A 55 5.56 -3.63 3.85
C GLU A 55 5.88 -2.71 2.66
N SER A 56 7.16 -2.39 2.48
CA SER A 56 7.61 -1.54 1.37
C SER A 56 7.27 -2.15 0.02
N LEU A 57 7.47 -3.46 -0.15
CA LEU A 57 7.11 -4.17 -1.37
C LEU A 57 5.61 -4.18 -1.61
N ALA A 58 4.82 -4.47 -0.57
CA ALA A 58 3.37 -4.49 -0.64
C ALA A 58 2.80 -3.12 -1.05
N LEU A 59 3.28 -2.03 -0.45
CA LEU A 59 2.83 -0.67 -0.72
C LEU A 59 3.39 -0.07 -2.01
N SER A 60 4.40 -0.71 -2.63
CA SER A 60 4.91 -0.31 -3.95
C SER A 60 4.02 -0.77 -5.12
N LEU A 61 3.03 -1.62 -4.85
CA LEU A 61 2.11 -2.11 -5.88
C LEU A 61 1.16 -1.00 -6.35
N PRO A 62 0.63 -1.10 -7.58
CA PRO A 62 -0.44 -0.22 -8.05
C PRO A 62 -1.63 -0.18 -7.08
N VAL A 63 -2.28 0.98 -6.93
CA VAL A 63 -3.37 1.20 -5.97
C VAL A 63 -4.53 0.22 -6.19
N GLU A 64 -4.79 -0.16 -7.44
CA GLU A 64 -5.83 -1.13 -7.81
C GLU A 64 -5.56 -2.53 -7.25
N MET A 65 -4.30 -2.85 -6.94
CA MET A 65 -3.86 -4.12 -6.36
C MET A 65 -3.78 -4.07 -4.83
N LEU A 66 -3.91 -2.89 -4.22
CA LEU A 66 -3.96 -2.74 -2.78
C LEU A 66 -5.35 -3.10 -2.24
N PRO A 67 -5.44 -3.59 -0.98
CA PRO A 67 -6.71 -3.74 -0.30
C PRO A 67 -7.42 -2.40 -0.19
N ASP A 68 -8.75 -2.41 -0.30
CA ASP A 68 -9.55 -1.18 -0.27
C ASP A 68 -9.39 -0.40 1.05
N SER A 69 -9.00 -1.06 2.15
CA SER A 69 -8.68 -0.42 3.43
C SER A 69 -7.42 0.45 3.39
N GLU A 70 -6.50 0.17 2.48
CA GLU A 70 -5.25 0.91 2.29
C GLU A 70 -5.41 2.08 1.31
N TRP A 71 -6.59 2.21 0.69
CA TRP A 71 -6.87 3.32 -0.19
C TRP A 71 -6.94 4.60 0.63
N ARG A 72 -5.89 5.42 0.52
CA ARG A 72 -5.92 6.76 1.09
C ARG A 72 -6.96 7.58 0.35
N HIS A 73 -7.98 8.03 1.07
CA HIS A 73 -8.87 9.06 0.54
C HIS A 73 -8.10 10.37 0.47
N VAL A 74 -7.81 10.83 -0.75
CA VAL A 74 -7.18 12.12 -0.98
C VAL A 74 -8.23 13.20 -0.77
N SER A 75 -7.92 14.16 0.11
CA SER A 75 -8.82 15.27 0.41
C SER A 75 -8.94 16.22 -0.79
N PRO A 76 -10.07 16.95 -0.93
CA PRO A 76 -10.22 17.97 -1.98
C PRO A 76 -9.08 19.01 -1.99
N SER A 77 -8.54 19.34 -0.82
CA SER A 77 -7.39 20.25 -0.68
C SER A 77 -6.09 19.67 -1.24
N GLU A 78 -5.86 18.37 -1.08
CA GLU A 78 -4.68 17.71 -1.66
C GLU A 78 -4.77 17.63 -3.18
N TYR A 79 -5.97 17.39 -3.73
CA TYR A 79 -6.18 17.49 -5.19
C TYR A 79 -5.90 18.90 -5.71
N ALA A 80 -6.42 19.94 -5.05
CA ALA A 80 -6.18 21.32 -5.44
C ALA A 80 -4.67 21.68 -5.42
N ALA A 81 -3.93 21.18 -4.43
CA ALA A 81 -2.48 21.38 -4.36
C ALA A 81 -1.74 20.65 -5.49
N CYS A 82 -2.14 19.43 -5.83
CA CYS A 82 -1.58 18.70 -6.98
C CYS A 82 -1.87 19.42 -8.31
N ASP A 83 -3.09 19.93 -8.50
CA ASP A 83 -3.47 20.68 -9.70
C ASP A 83 -2.63 21.96 -9.85
N GLU A 84 -2.39 22.68 -8.75
CA GLU A 84 -1.53 23.86 -8.74
C GLU A 84 -0.08 23.51 -9.12
N ILE A 85 0.47 22.43 -8.56
CA ILE A 85 1.83 21.96 -8.89
C ILE A 85 1.92 21.59 -10.38
N LEU A 86 0.94 20.87 -10.92
CA LEU A 86 0.91 20.48 -12.33
C LEU A 86 0.84 21.69 -13.25
N ALA A 87 0.01 22.68 -12.93
CA ALA A 87 -0.08 23.93 -13.70
C ALA A 87 1.27 24.66 -13.75
N ILE A 88 1.98 24.75 -12.61
CA ILE A 88 3.32 25.36 -12.56
C ILE A 88 4.31 24.58 -13.42
N LEU A 89 4.28 23.24 -13.38
CA LEU A 89 5.19 22.39 -14.17
C LEU A 89 4.95 22.53 -15.68
N ASP A 90 3.70 22.67 -16.11
CA ASP A 90 3.35 22.91 -17.51
C ASP A 90 3.85 24.28 -17.98
N GLU A 91 3.68 25.32 -17.17
CA GLU A 91 4.19 26.67 -17.47
C GLU A 91 5.73 26.72 -17.57
N VAL A 92 6.42 25.95 -16.73
CA VAL A 92 7.89 25.85 -16.75
C VAL A 92 8.36 25.06 -17.98
N SER A 93 7.65 24.00 -18.37
CA SER A 93 8.00 23.17 -19.53
C SER A 93 7.72 23.83 -20.88
N ALA A 94 6.86 24.85 -20.90
CA ALA A 94 6.52 25.63 -22.10
C ALA A 94 7.50 26.76 -22.44
N LYS A 95 8.55 26.99 -21.61
CA LYS A 95 9.62 27.97 -21.85
C LYS A 95 10.91 27.30 -22.32
#